data_AF-A0A7X9DD75-F1
#
_entry.id   AF-A0A7X9DD75-F1
#
_cell.length_a   1.000
_cell.length_b   1.000
_cell.length_c   1.000
_cell.angle_alpha   90.00
_cell.angle_beta   90.00
_cell.angle_gamma   90.00
#
_symmetry.space_group_name_H-M   'P 1'
#
loop_
_entity.id
_entity.type
_entity.pdbx_description
1 polymer ?
#
loop_
_entity_poly.entity_id
_entity_poly.type
_entity_poly.pdbx_seq_one_letter_code
_entity_poly.pdbx_strand_id
1 'polypeptide(L)'
;MKDLKFTLLYFALILGGIFILIFITTSSWIGFDVKEKCHLAKEKYGQEKCIDNLLAFIDDPNNNLKEKNNYIWALGQLGDKKALPILQQYYTGAECDHAKFLCQYELKKAINLLNNGANITAFVWRYNID
;
A
#
# COMPACT_ATOMS: atom_id res chain seq x y z
N MET A 1 -15.82 12.47 43.30
CA MET A 1 -14.77 12.94 42.36
C MET A 1 -13.71 11.89 42.04
N LYS A 2 -13.19 11.12 43.01
CA LYS A 2 -12.20 10.05 42.75
C LYS A 2 -12.78 8.94 41.86
N ASP A 3 -13.99 8.48 42.14
CA ASP A 3 -14.64 7.40 41.37
C ASP A 3 -14.90 7.77 39.91
N LEU A 4 -15.31 9.03 39.66
CA LEU A 4 -15.50 9.54 38.29
C LEU A 4 -14.18 9.52 37.49
N LYS A 5 -13.04 9.85 38.10
CA LYS A 5 -11.73 9.81 37.43
C LYS A 5 -11.32 8.38 37.09
N PHE A 6 -11.58 7.41 37.97
CA PHE A 6 -11.30 6.00 37.71
C PHE A 6 -12.19 5.43 36.61
N THR A 7 -13.49 5.76 36.61
CA THR A 7 -14.42 5.36 35.55
C THR A 7 -14.01 5.95 34.20
N LEU A 8 -13.64 7.24 34.14
CA LEU A 8 -13.17 7.89 32.91
C LEU A 8 -11.86 7.25 32.40
N LEU A 9 -10.92 6.95 33.30
CA LEU A 9 -9.68 6.25 32.94
C LEU A 9 -9.97 4.86 32.35
N TYR A 10 -10.88 4.10 32.96
CA TYR A 10 -11.25 2.78 32.49
C TYR A 10 -11.87 2.81 31.08
N PHE A 11 -12.80 3.74 30.82
CA PHE A 11 -13.35 3.92 29.49
C PHE A 11 -12.29 4.34 28.47
N ALA A 12 -11.36 5.23 28.84
CA ALA A 12 -10.27 5.63 27.96
C ALA A 12 -9.36 4.44 27.59
N LEU A 13 -9.06 3.54 28.54
CA LEU A 13 -8.27 2.34 28.27
C LEU A 13 -9.00 1.35 27.35
N ILE A 14 -10.31 1.14 27.54
CA ILE A 14 -11.10 0.29 26.64
C ILE A 14 -11.11 0.86 25.22
N LEU A 15 -11.41 2.15 25.07
CA LEU A 15 -11.43 2.81 23.77
C LEU A 15 -10.05 2.77 23.11
N GLY A 16 -8.98 2.99 23.87
CA GLY A 16 -7.60 2.85 23.41
C GLY A 16 -7.30 1.43 22.92
N GLY A 17 -7.71 0.40 23.67
CA GLY A 17 -7.57 -1.00 23.29
C GLY A 17 -8.33 -1.35 22.00
N ILE A 18 -9.58 -0.90 21.88
CA ILE A 18 -10.39 -1.09 20.67
C ILE A 18 -9.74 -0.40 19.47
N PHE A 19 -9.25 0.83 19.64
CA PHE A 19 -8.56 1.57 18.58
C PHE A 19 -7.30 0.84 18.10
N ILE A 20 -6.49 0.32 19.03
CA ILE A 20 -5.30 -0.47 18.70
C ILE A 20 -5.68 -1.73 17.93
N LEU A 21 -6.71 -2.45 18.38
CA LEU A 21 -7.19 -3.65 17.70
C LEU A 21 -7.60 -3.35 16.25
N ILE A 22 -8.42 -2.31 16.06
CA ILE A 22 -8.86 -1.89 14.72
C ILE A 22 -7.67 -1.51 13.84
N PHE A 23 -6.71 -0.76 14.39
CA PHE A 23 -5.51 -0.36 13.68
C PHE A 23 -4.68 -1.58 13.22
N ILE A 24 -4.45 -2.56 14.10
CA ILE A 24 -3.70 -3.76 13.75
C ILE A 24 -4.44 -4.61 12.72
N THR A 25 -5.75 -4.84 12.89
CA THR A 25 -6.54 -5.65 11.95
C THR A 25 -6.55 -5.03 10.55
N THR A 26 -6.81 -3.72 10.45
CA THR A 26 -6.81 -3.02 9.15
C THR A 26 -5.43 -2.97 8.52
N SER A 27 -4.37 -2.78 9.31
CA SER A 27 -2.98 -2.83 8.83
C SER A 27 -2.62 -4.22 8.30
N SER A 28 -3.06 -5.29 8.98
CA SER A 28 -2.86 -6.66 8.53
C SER A 28 -3.58 -6.96 7.21
N TRP A 29 -4.77 -6.42 6.99
CA TRP A 29 -5.47 -6.54 5.70
C TRP A 29 -4.70 -5.86 4.56
N ILE A 30 -4.15 -4.67 4.78
CA ILE A 30 -3.26 -4.02 3.80
C ILE A 30 -2.08 -4.93 3.45
N GLY A 31 -1.46 -5.52 4.48
CA GLY A 31 -0.36 -6.44 4.31
C GLY A 31 -0.70 -7.70 3.52
N PHE A 32 -1.90 -8.26 3.76
CA PHE A 32 -2.41 -9.40 3.02
C PHE A 32 -2.56 -9.07 1.54
N ASP A 33 -3.20 -7.94 1.21
CA ASP A 33 -3.41 -7.52 -0.18
C ASP A 33 -2.09 -7.30 -0.92
N VAL A 34 -1.11 -6.64 -0.27
CA VAL A 34 0.22 -6.43 -0.86
C VAL A 34 0.91 -7.78 -1.13
N LYS A 35 0.88 -8.71 -0.17
CA LYS A 35 1.48 -10.04 -0.32
C LYS A 35 0.79 -10.86 -1.39
N GLU A 36 -0.53 -10.75 -1.52
CA GLU A 36 -1.28 -11.38 -2.61
C GLU A 36 -0.81 -10.84 -3.97
N LYS A 37 -0.66 -9.52 -4.14
CA LYS A 37 -0.14 -8.96 -5.39
C LYS A 37 1.29 -9.39 -5.67
N CYS A 38 2.16 -9.44 -4.65
CA CYS A 38 3.51 -9.99 -4.79
C CYS A 38 3.49 -11.43 -5.32
N HIS A 39 2.64 -12.27 -4.73
CA HIS A 39 2.52 -13.68 -5.11
C HIS A 39 2.01 -13.84 -6.55
N LEU A 40 0.88 -13.21 -6.88
CA LEU A 40 0.29 -13.26 -8.22
C LEU A 40 1.25 -12.73 -9.29
N ALA A 41 1.99 -11.66 -8.98
CA ALA A 41 3.02 -11.13 -9.87
C ALA A 41 4.16 -12.13 -10.05
N LYS A 42 4.62 -12.76 -8.96
CA LYS A 42 5.70 -13.74 -8.97
C LYS A 42 5.34 -15.00 -9.76
N GLU A 43 4.12 -15.48 -9.63
CA GLU A 43 3.61 -16.58 -10.45
C GLU A 43 3.64 -16.25 -11.94
N LYS A 44 3.38 -14.97 -12.30
CA LYS A 44 3.36 -14.53 -13.69
C LYS A 44 4.76 -14.23 -14.27
N TYR A 45 5.65 -13.60 -13.50
CA TYR A 45 6.92 -13.05 -14.02
C TYR A 45 8.19 -13.71 -13.45
N GLY A 46 8.06 -14.53 -12.40
CA GLY A 46 9.12 -15.40 -11.89
C GLY A 46 10.34 -14.69 -11.29
N GLN A 47 10.28 -13.39 -11.03
CA GLN A 47 11.40 -12.67 -10.40
C GLN A 47 11.54 -13.07 -8.93
N GLU A 48 12.75 -12.97 -8.41
CA GLU A 48 13.03 -13.29 -7.01
C GLU A 48 12.30 -12.32 -6.06
N LYS A 49 12.44 -11.02 -6.31
CA LYS A 49 11.91 -9.94 -5.47
C LYS A 49 10.51 -9.51 -5.88
N CYS A 50 9.65 -9.22 -4.91
CA CYS A 50 8.29 -8.73 -5.13
C CYS A 50 8.30 -7.42 -5.91
N ILE A 51 9.18 -6.47 -5.55
CA ILE A 51 9.29 -5.18 -6.23
C ILE A 51 9.49 -5.35 -7.75
N ASP A 52 10.30 -6.33 -8.16
CA ASP A 52 10.61 -6.58 -9.56
C ASP A 52 9.42 -7.20 -10.31
N ASN A 53 8.71 -8.13 -9.65
CA ASN A 53 7.49 -8.70 -10.22
C ASN A 53 6.36 -7.65 -10.35
N LEU A 54 6.18 -6.78 -9.36
CA LEU A 54 5.15 -5.73 -9.40
C LEU A 54 5.45 -4.69 -10.50
N LEU A 55 6.72 -4.32 -10.68
CA LEU A 55 7.15 -3.44 -11.77
C LEU A 55 6.89 -4.09 -13.14
N ALA A 56 7.25 -5.37 -13.31
CA ALA A 56 6.97 -6.12 -14.53
C ALA A 56 5.46 -6.16 -14.85
N PHE A 57 4.59 -6.27 -13.84
CA PHE A 57 3.14 -6.23 -14.04
C PHE A 57 2.65 -4.89 -14.60
N ILE A 58 3.19 -3.77 -14.13
CA ILE A 58 2.76 -2.44 -14.59
C ILE A 58 3.28 -2.15 -16.00
N ASP A 59 4.48 -2.63 -16.33
CA ASP A 59 5.08 -2.41 -17.66
C ASP A 59 4.49 -3.33 -18.75
N ASP A 60 3.90 -4.47 -18.39
CA ASP A 60 3.28 -5.38 -19.36
C ASP A 60 2.04 -4.73 -20.03
N PRO A 61 2.07 -4.46 -21.34
CA PRO A 61 0.98 -3.77 -22.04
C PRO A 61 -0.31 -4.59 -22.12
N ASN A 62 -0.25 -5.91 -21.90
CA ASN A 62 -1.41 -6.79 -21.96
C ASN A 62 -2.25 -6.75 -20.66
N ASN A 63 -1.70 -6.25 -19.56
CA ASN A 63 -2.44 -6.08 -18.33
C ASN A 63 -3.38 -4.87 -18.44
N ASN A 64 -4.62 -5.03 -17.94
CA ASN A 64 -5.59 -3.95 -18.00
C ASN A 64 -5.27 -2.83 -16.99
N LEU A 65 -5.69 -1.60 -17.31
CA LEU A 65 -5.38 -0.41 -16.50
C LEU A 65 -5.93 -0.50 -15.06
N LYS A 66 -7.08 -1.16 -14.87
CA LYS A 66 -7.70 -1.32 -13.55
C LYS A 66 -6.81 -2.16 -12.64
N GLU A 67 -6.31 -3.29 -13.12
CA GLU A 67 -5.37 -4.11 -12.37
C GLU A 67 -4.06 -3.37 -12.12
N LYS A 68 -3.49 -2.72 -13.14
CA LYS A 68 -2.26 -1.93 -12.94
C LYS A 68 -2.38 -0.91 -11.82
N ASN A 69 -3.53 -0.24 -11.65
CA ASN A 69 -3.75 0.67 -10.53
C ASN A 69 -3.64 -0.02 -9.16
N ASN A 70 -4.11 -1.26 -9.02
CA ASN A 70 -3.95 -2.02 -7.77
C ASN A 70 -2.48 -2.36 -7.48
N TYR A 71 -1.69 -2.63 -8.53
CA TYR A 71 -0.27 -2.91 -8.41
C TYR A 71 0.54 -1.64 -8.11
N ILE A 72 0.16 -0.50 -8.67
CA ILE A 72 0.69 0.84 -8.30
C ILE A 72 0.43 1.13 -6.83
N TRP A 73 -0.79 0.85 -6.35
CA TRP A 73 -1.10 0.98 -4.93
C TRP A 73 -0.19 0.09 -4.07
N ALA A 74 0.00 -1.18 -4.44
CA ALA A 74 0.87 -2.11 -3.72
C ALA A 74 2.34 -1.64 -3.69
N LEU A 75 2.86 -1.12 -4.82
CA LEU A 75 4.17 -0.49 -4.87
C LEU A 75 4.28 0.69 -3.90
N GLY A 76 3.27 1.56 -3.88
CA GLY A 76 3.18 2.64 -2.89
C GLY A 76 3.22 2.12 -1.46
N GLN A 77 2.47 1.05 -1.16
CA GLN A 77 2.48 0.44 0.18
C GLN A 77 3.84 -0.13 0.56
N LEU A 78 4.58 -0.74 -0.39
CA LEU A 78 5.95 -1.23 -0.16
C LEU A 78 6.93 -0.08 0.09
N GLY A 79 6.78 1.04 -0.60
CA GLY A 79 7.65 2.21 -0.41
C GLY A 79 9.10 1.98 -0.87
N ASP A 80 9.35 1.00 -1.74
CA ASP A 80 10.68 0.76 -2.30
C ASP A 80 11.01 1.81 -3.37
N LYS A 81 12.03 2.65 -3.10
CA LYS A 81 12.47 3.73 -3.98
C LYS A 81 12.85 3.27 -5.39
N LYS A 82 13.13 1.98 -5.61
CA LYS A 82 13.38 1.42 -6.95
C LYS A 82 12.23 1.69 -7.92
N ALA A 83 10.98 1.74 -7.46
CA ALA A 83 9.82 2.00 -8.32
C ALA A 83 9.63 3.48 -8.70
N LEU A 84 10.29 4.41 -8.00
CA LEU A 84 10.09 5.84 -8.19
C LEU A 84 10.31 6.31 -9.64
N PRO A 85 11.44 6.00 -10.32
CA PRO A 85 11.65 6.47 -11.71
C PRO A 85 10.60 5.91 -12.67
N ILE A 86 10.12 4.68 -12.47
CA ILE A 86 9.12 4.06 -13.34
C ILE A 86 7.76 4.73 -13.15
N LEU A 87 7.30 4.91 -11.90
CA LEU A 87 6.01 5.58 -11.66
C LEU A 87 6.02 7.04 -12.14
N GLN A 88 7.16 7.72 -12.05
CA GLN A 88 7.31 9.09 -12.55
C GLN A 88 7.17 9.19 -14.08
N GLN A 89 7.53 8.15 -14.85
CA GLN A 89 7.33 8.15 -16.30
C GLN A 89 5.84 8.17 -16.69
N TYR A 90 4.98 7.55 -15.87
CA TYR A 90 3.54 7.51 -16.10
C TYR A 90 2.78 8.70 -15.49
N TYR A 91 3.44 9.50 -14.66
CA TYR A 91 2.80 10.60 -13.94
C TYR A 91 2.86 11.90 -14.73
N THR A 92 1.69 12.38 -15.13
CA THR A 92 1.51 13.66 -15.84
C THR A 92 0.91 14.74 -14.94
N GLY A 93 0.29 14.35 -13.82
CA GLY A 93 -0.43 15.26 -12.92
C GLY A 93 -1.81 15.69 -13.41
N ALA A 94 -2.30 15.14 -14.52
CA ALA A 94 -3.65 15.38 -15.02
C ALA A 94 -4.74 14.68 -14.16
N GLU A 95 -6.01 14.91 -14.48
CA GLU A 95 -7.11 14.15 -13.88
C GLU A 95 -7.10 12.66 -14.30
N CYS A 96 -7.70 11.79 -13.49
CA CYS A 96 -7.77 10.36 -13.82
C CYS A 96 -8.77 10.11 -14.96
N ASP A 97 -8.26 9.67 -16.12
CA ASP A 97 -9.05 9.04 -17.18
C ASP A 97 -8.80 7.52 -17.16
N HIS A 98 -9.61 6.80 -16.38
CA HIS A 98 -9.48 5.35 -16.17
C HIS A 98 -9.65 4.52 -17.46
N ALA A 99 -10.19 5.10 -18.53
CA ALA A 99 -10.38 4.41 -19.80
C ALA A 99 -9.12 4.43 -20.66
N LYS A 100 -8.22 5.39 -20.45
CA LYS A 100 -7.06 5.63 -21.33
C LYS A 100 -5.72 5.53 -20.64
N PHE A 101 -5.66 5.89 -19.36
CA PHE A 101 -4.40 6.02 -18.64
C PHE A 101 -4.47 5.41 -17.24
N LEU A 102 -3.30 5.19 -16.66
CA LEU A 102 -3.16 4.92 -15.23
C LEU A 102 -3.71 6.10 -14.42
N CYS A 103 -4.36 5.80 -13.29
CA CYS A 103 -4.95 6.86 -12.48
C CYS A 103 -3.86 7.69 -11.83
N GLN A 104 -3.82 8.97 -12.22
CA GLN A 104 -2.87 9.97 -11.76
C GLN A 104 -2.93 10.19 -10.24
N TYR A 105 -4.11 10.01 -9.61
CA TYR A 105 -4.25 10.07 -8.16
C TYR A 105 -3.50 8.93 -7.45
N GLU A 106 -3.67 7.68 -7.92
CA GLU A 106 -2.96 6.53 -7.34
C GLU A 106 -1.46 6.62 -7.59
N LEU A 107 -1.04 7.07 -8.78
CA LEU A 107 0.36 7.38 -9.08
C LEU A 107 0.92 8.43 -8.11
N LYS A 108 0.23 9.55 -7.91
CA LYS A 108 0.66 10.61 -6.98
C LYS A 108 0.82 10.07 -5.56
N LYS A 109 -0.16 9.30 -5.08
CA LYS A 109 -0.13 8.72 -3.74
C LYS A 109 1.03 7.73 -3.58
N ALA A 110 1.24 6.85 -4.55
CA ALA A 110 2.34 5.90 -4.54
C ALA A 110 3.69 6.61 -4.60
N ILE A 111 3.88 7.57 -5.51
CA ILE A 111 5.10 8.39 -5.62
C ILE A 111 5.41 9.10 -4.30
N ASN A 112 4.41 9.65 -3.61
CA ASN A 112 4.62 10.29 -2.30
C ASN A 112 5.11 9.30 -1.24
N LEU A 113 4.56 8.08 -1.21
CA LEU A 113 5.02 7.03 -0.28
C LEU A 113 6.45 6.57 -0.61
N LEU A 114 6.81 6.49 -1.89
CA LEU A 114 8.16 6.15 -2.34
C LEU A 114 9.17 7.27 -2.05
N ASN A 115 8.75 8.53 -2.15
CA ASN A 115 9.60 9.71 -1.98
C ASN A 115 9.60 10.23 -0.53
N ASN A 116 10.10 9.42 0.39
CA ASN A 116 10.21 9.71 1.84
C ASN A 116 8.87 9.82 2.60
N GLY A 117 7.75 9.43 1.99
CA GLY A 117 6.48 9.30 2.69
C GLY A 117 6.51 8.17 3.72
N ALA A 118 5.81 8.38 4.84
CA ALA A 118 5.69 7.37 5.88
C ALA A 118 4.47 6.46 5.63
N ASN A 119 4.69 5.15 5.57
CA ASN A 119 3.62 4.17 5.70
C ASN A 119 3.59 3.65 7.15
N ILE A 120 2.76 4.26 7.99
CA ILE A 120 2.67 3.91 9.41
C ILE A 120 2.12 2.51 9.67
N THR A 121 1.48 1.88 8.67
CA THR A 121 0.96 0.50 8.81
C THR A 121 2.03 -0.54 8.54
N ALA A 122 3.11 -0.16 7.83
CA ALA A 122 4.10 -1.09 7.30
C ALA A 122 4.78 -1.96 8.36
N PHE A 123 5.04 -1.41 9.55
CA PHE A 123 5.68 -2.18 10.62
C PHE A 123 4.83 -3.38 11.09
N VAL A 124 3.52 -3.35 10.86
CA VAL A 124 2.59 -4.42 11.23
C VAL A 124 2.67 -5.61 10.27
N TRP A 125 3.10 -5.42 9.01
CA TRP A 125 2.94 -6.46 7.98
C TRP A 125 4.14 -6.67 7.04
N ARG A 126 5.07 -5.72 6.94
CA ARG A 126 6.16 -5.73 5.95
C ARG A 126 7.27 -6.76 6.23
N TYR A 127 7.15 -7.53 7.31
CA TYR A 127 8.03 -8.67 7.53
C TYR A 127 7.79 -9.76 6.49
N ASN A 128 8.87 -10.45 6.10
CA ASN A 128 8.87 -11.56 5.13
C ASN A 128 8.23 -11.18 3.78
N ILE A 129 8.59 -10.00 3.27
CA ILE A 129 8.36 -9.66 1.87
C ILE A 129 9.71 -9.77 1.18
N ASP A 130 9.82 -10.76 0.30
CA ASP A 130 10.94 -10.94 -0.63
C ASP A 130 10.75 -10.02 -1.84
#